data_AF-A0AAE1Y895-F1
#
_entry.id   AF-A0AAE1Y895-F1
#
_cell.length_a   1.000
_cell.length_b   1.000
_cell.length_c   1.000
_cell.angle_alpha   90.00
_cell.angle_beta   90.00
_cell.angle_gamma   90.00
#
_symmetry.space_group_name_H-M   'P 1'
#
loop_
_entity.id
_entity.type
_entity.pdbx_description
1 polymer ?
#
loop_
_entity_poly.entity_id
_entity_poly.type
_entity_poly.pdbx_seq_one_letter_code
_entity_poly.pdbx_strand_id
1 'polypeptide(L)'
;MPNFVHIPPPLRSLEIANANWRCLDDWGIESKIHTIFVDNASANDSTIDNLKIYVTNKRRLFCEGRLFNVKCCVHILNFIVQDGLSKIKNIVDVIRDSVEYVRRFDAKLKIFSEIVKQLNLQYKKLVDDCRTRWNSTYKMLVVAIKFKDVFPRFADREPHYDICPSAEDRTKAEKVCSVLELFWTATHIVSGSDYPTSNLFLNEVSRVKVLLDKKTLEHNIFIRDMVARMNVKFDKYWGETNLLMSIAAVLDLRYMLRALEFYFPRRYSSENVERQIAIVQKTLFELYFEYVAISNIKG
;
A
#
# COMPACT_ATOMS: atom_id res chain seq x y z
N MET A 1 -14.82 13.71 -11.53
CA MET A 1 -13.83 14.74 -11.14
C MET A 1 -13.62 14.63 -9.63
N PRO A 2 -12.39 14.60 -9.10
CA PRO A 2 -12.18 14.59 -7.66
C PRO A 2 -12.74 15.89 -7.03
N ASN A 3 -13.42 15.77 -5.89
CA ASN A 3 -13.90 16.90 -5.11
C ASN A 3 -12.87 17.27 -4.04
N PHE A 4 -12.59 18.56 -3.87
CA PHE A 4 -11.65 19.06 -2.87
C PHE A 4 -12.34 20.07 -1.97
N VAL A 5 -12.24 19.86 -0.65
CA VAL A 5 -12.86 20.73 0.35
C VAL A 5 -11.77 21.28 1.25
N HIS A 6 -11.72 22.61 1.36
CA HIS A 6 -10.84 23.28 2.31
C HIS A 6 -11.51 23.33 3.69
N ILE A 7 -10.84 22.78 4.70
CA ILE A 7 -11.29 22.82 6.09
C ILE A 7 -10.29 23.68 6.88
N PRO A 8 -10.72 24.83 7.45
CA PRO A 8 -9.82 25.69 8.18
C PRO A 8 -9.35 25.01 9.48
N PRO A 9 -8.11 25.26 9.94
CA PRO A 9 -7.65 24.81 11.25
C PRO A 9 -8.54 25.35 12.39
N PRO A 10 -8.73 24.58 13.48
CA PRO A 10 -8.13 23.27 13.75
C PRO A 10 -8.84 22.11 13.03
N LEU A 11 -8.05 21.23 12.39
CA LEU A 11 -8.51 20.02 11.70
C LEU A 11 -8.83 18.89 12.69
N ARG A 12 -9.84 19.05 13.56
CA ARG A 12 -10.26 17.96 14.44
C ARG A 12 -11.25 17.04 13.72
N SER A 13 -11.43 15.84 14.26
CA SER A 13 -12.21 14.78 13.63
C SER A 13 -13.68 15.16 13.38
N LEU A 14 -14.25 16.02 14.23
CA LEU A 14 -15.64 16.48 14.09
C LEU A 14 -15.80 17.42 12.89
N GLU A 15 -14.86 18.34 12.70
CA GLU A 15 -14.86 19.28 11.58
C GLU A 15 -14.70 18.54 10.26
N ILE A 16 -13.84 17.51 10.22
CA ILE A 16 -13.69 16.61 9.06
C ILE A 16 -14.98 15.82 8.81
N ALA A 17 -15.61 15.27 9.86
CA ALA A 17 -16.86 14.54 9.72
C ALA A 17 -18.00 15.44 9.20
N ASN A 18 -18.10 16.66 9.71
CA ASN A 18 -19.09 17.64 9.27
C ASN A 18 -18.88 18.06 7.81
N ALA A 19 -17.63 18.27 7.39
CA ALA A 19 -17.31 18.60 6.00
C ALA A 19 -17.68 17.45 5.05
N ASN A 20 -17.35 16.21 5.42
CA ASN A 20 -17.74 15.02 4.66
C ASN A 20 -19.27 14.88 4.61
N TRP A 21 -19.96 15.05 5.74
CA TRP A 21 -21.42 14.99 5.80
C TRP A 21 -22.09 16.01 4.89
N ARG A 22 -21.63 17.27 4.92
CA ARG A 22 -22.12 18.32 4.01
C ARG A 22 -21.98 17.91 2.55
N CYS A 23 -20.85 17.34 2.15
CA CYS A 23 -20.69 16.84 0.78
C CYS A 23 -21.73 15.77 0.44
N LEU A 24 -21.97 14.82 1.36
CA LEU A 24 -22.95 13.75 1.13
C LEU A 24 -24.39 14.29 1.00
N ASP A 25 -24.73 15.28 1.81
CA ASP A 25 -26.03 15.96 1.82
C ASP A 25 -26.22 16.83 0.56
N ASP A 26 -25.22 17.63 0.21
CA ASP A 26 -25.20 18.47 -1.01
C ASP A 26 -25.35 17.61 -2.29
N TRP A 27 -24.82 16.39 -2.28
CA TRP A 27 -24.96 15.43 -3.38
C TRP A 27 -26.28 14.64 -3.35
N GLY A 28 -27.06 14.72 -2.26
CA GLY A 28 -28.29 13.94 -2.09
C GLY A 28 -28.04 12.42 -2.04
N ILE A 29 -26.91 12.01 -1.47
CA ILE A 29 -26.50 10.60 -1.34
C ILE A 29 -26.27 10.16 0.10
N GLU A 30 -26.56 11.01 1.09
CA GLU A 30 -26.44 10.72 2.53
C GLU A 30 -27.18 9.44 2.93
N SER A 31 -28.33 9.17 2.28
CA SER A 31 -29.14 7.97 2.44
C SER A 31 -28.71 6.80 1.54
N LYS A 32 -27.58 6.88 0.83
CA LYS A 32 -27.08 5.87 -0.11
C LYS A 32 -25.72 5.28 0.29
N ILE A 33 -25.00 5.87 1.25
CA ILE A 33 -23.63 5.47 1.63
C ILE A 33 -23.56 4.17 2.43
N HIS A 34 -22.93 3.14 1.86
CA HIS A 34 -22.76 1.82 2.49
C HIS A 34 -21.39 1.66 3.17
N THR A 35 -20.31 2.05 2.50
CA THR A 35 -18.93 1.93 2.97
C THR A 35 -18.15 3.21 2.68
N ILE A 36 -17.24 3.57 3.56
CA ILE A 36 -16.26 4.64 3.39
C ILE A 36 -14.86 4.05 3.51
N PHE A 37 -13.99 4.41 2.56
CA PHE A 37 -12.57 4.10 2.59
C PHE A 37 -11.77 5.30 3.07
N VAL A 38 -10.94 5.12 4.08
CA VAL A 38 -10.07 6.18 4.64
C VAL A 38 -8.63 5.70 4.75
N ASP A 39 -7.67 6.62 4.74
CA ASP A 39 -6.30 6.26 5.09
C ASP A 39 -6.17 5.93 6.59
N ASN A 40 -5.04 5.37 7.01
CA ASN A 40 -4.86 4.87 8.37
C ASN A 40 -4.32 5.99 9.31
N ALA A 41 -4.87 7.20 9.19
CA ALA A 41 -4.63 8.28 10.14
C ALA A 41 -5.57 8.16 11.36
N SER A 42 -5.05 8.37 12.57
CA SER A 42 -5.84 8.24 13.80
C SER A 42 -7.04 9.20 13.87
N ALA A 43 -6.92 10.39 13.26
CA ALA A 43 -8.02 11.36 13.20
C ALA A 43 -9.25 10.79 12.47
N ASN A 44 -9.06 9.82 11.56
CA ASN A 44 -10.16 9.22 10.81
C ASN A 44 -11.00 8.27 11.65
N ASP A 45 -10.45 7.65 12.70
CA ASP A 45 -11.20 6.71 13.53
C ASP A 45 -12.41 7.45 14.15
N SER A 46 -12.17 8.57 14.84
CA SER A 46 -13.24 9.41 15.40
C SER A 46 -14.08 10.11 14.32
N THR A 47 -13.51 10.42 13.16
CA THR A 47 -14.26 11.02 12.03
C THR A 47 -15.33 10.05 11.53
N ILE A 48 -14.95 8.78 11.37
CA ILE A 48 -15.82 7.73 10.86
C ILE A 48 -16.89 7.37 11.90
N ASP A 49 -16.56 7.37 13.19
CA ASP A 49 -17.57 7.18 14.24
C ASP A 49 -18.68 8.24 14.17
N ASN A 50 -18.30 9.52 14.00
CA ASN A 50 -19.27 10.61 13.82
C ASN A 50 -20.09 10.43 12.53
N LEU A 51 -19.45 10.12 11.40
CA LEU A 51 -20.15 9.87 10.14
C LEU A 51 -21.11 8.68 10.23
N LYS A 52 -20.73 7.62 10.95
CA LYS A 52 -21.57 6.44 11.17
C LYS A 52 -22.85 6.83 11.91
N ILE A 53 -22.76 7.71 12.92
CA ILE A 53 -23.94 8.25 13.63
C ILE A 53 -24.84 9.02 12.66
N TYR A 54 -24.27 9.95 11.88
CA TYR A 54 -25.06 10.77 10.96
C TYR A 54 -25.79 9.94 9.90
N VAL A 55 -25.11 8.96 9.30
CA VAL A 55 -25.73 8.05 8.32
C VAL A 55 -26.78 7.17 8.98
N THR A 56 -26.51 6.65 10.19
CA THR A 56 -27.45 5.79 10.93
C THR A 56 -28.74 6.52 11.29
N ASN A 57 -28.67 7.83 11.57
CA ASN A 57 -29.85 8.68 11.81
C ASN A 57 -30.73 8.86 10.56
N LYS A 58 -30.19 8.70 9.36
CA LYS A 58 -30.95 8.75 8.10
C LYS A 58 -31.45 7.39 7.65
N ARG A 59 -30.69 6.32 7.91
CA ARG A 59 -31.05 4.96 7.52
C ARG A 59 -30.36 3.91 8.36
N ARG A 60 -30.94 2.71 8.40
CA ARG A 60 -30.23 1.54 8.89
C ARG A 60 -29.05 1.20 7.96
N LEU A 61 -27.87 1.04 8.52
CA LEU A 61 -26.71 0.50 7.81
C LEU A 61 -26.83 -1.03 7.67
N PHE A 62 -26.42 -1.52 6.50
CA PHE A 62 -26.37 -2.95 6.24
C PHE A 62 -25.41 -3.67 7.18
N CYS A 63 -25.74 -4.92 7.53
CA CYS A 63 -24.97 -5.76 8.46
C CYS A 63 -24.56 -4.98 9.73
N GLU A 64 -25.46 -4.14 10.25
CA GLU A 64 -25.25 -3.31 11.45
C GLU A 64 -24.02 -2.38 11.35
N GLY A 65 -23.65 -2.01 10.11
CA GLY A 65 -22.51 -1.16 9.83
C GLY A 65 -21.14 -1.83 10.06
N ARG A 66 -21.07 -3.16 10.13
CA ARG A 66 -19.80 -3.91 10.20
C ARG A 66 -18.90 -3.70 8.98
N LEU A 67 -19.47 -3.26 7.86
CA LEU A 67 -18.79 -3.02 6.59
C LEU A 67 -18.60 -1.52 6.29
N PHE A 68 -18.93 -0.64 7.25
CA PHE A 68 -18.98 0.80 7.01
C PHE A 68 -17.59 1.44 6.89
N ASN A 69 -16.63 1.00 7.70
CA ASN A 69 -15.27 1.54 7.73
C ASN A 69 -14.28 0.57 7.09
N VAL A 70 -13.56 1.02 6.07
CA VAL A 70 -12.44 0.26 5.50
C VAL A 70 -11.19 1.10 5.39
N LYS A 71 -10.07 0.55 5.87
CA LYS A 71 -8.76 1.18 5.77
C LYS A 71 -8.15 1.02 4.39
N CYS A 72 -7.50 2.07 3.90
CA CYS A 72 -6.87 2.10 2.60
C CYS A 72 -5.68 1.15 2.53
N CYS A 73 -5.80 0.12 1.70
CA CYS A 73 -4.84 -0.96 1.55
C CYS A 73 -3.46 -0.48 1.08
N VAL A 74 -3.44 0.45 0.13
CA VAL A 74 -2.22 1.09 -0.39
C VAL A 74 -1.46 1.81 0.73
N HIS A 75 -2.18 2.48 1.62
CA HIS A 75 -1.58 3.20 2.73
C HIS A 75 -0.98 2.25 3.76
N ILE A 76 -1.63 1.11 4.00
CA ILE A 76 -1.07 0.10 4.90
C ILE A 76 0.16 -0.58 4.28
N LEU A 77 0.16 -0.90 2.98
CA LEU A 77 1.35 -1.39 2.28
C LEU A 77 2.52 -0.40 2.40
N ASN A 78 2.24 0.91 2.30
CA ASN A 78 3.23 1.94 2.57
C ASN A 78 3.83 1.83 3.98
N PHE A 79 3.02 1.62 5.02
CA PHE A 79 3.54 1.44 6.37
C PHE A 79 4.41 0.20 6.53
N ILE A 80 4.02 -0.94 5.92
CA ILE A 80 4.86 -2.15 5.96
C ILE A 80 6.21 -1.87 5.33
N VAL A 81 6.23 -1.33 4.11
CA VAL A 81 7.47 -1.11 3.38
C VAL A 81 8.36 -0.06 4.05
N GLN A 82 7.78 1.03 4.54
CA GLN A 82 8.54 2.06 5.25
C GLN A 82 9.22 1.49 6.51
N ASP A 83 8.54 0.62 7.26
CA ASP A 83 9.11 -0.03 8.44
C ASP A 83 10.27 -0.97 8.06
N GLY A 84 10.16 -1.68 6.94
CA GLY A 84 11.27 -2.43 6.34
C GLY A 84 12.43 -1.54 5.93
N LEU A 85 12.16 -0.50 5.13
CA LEU A 85 13.16 0.46 4.62
C LEU A 85 13.93 1.15 5.75
N SER A 86 13.32 1.32 6.93
CA SER A 86 14.02 1.86 8.10
C SER A 86 15.25 1.04 8.53
N LYS A 87 15.35 -0.26 8.20
CA LYS A 87 16.55 -1.09 8.46
C LYS A 87 17.73 -0.70 7.57
N ILE A 88 17.46 -0.09 6.43
CA ILE A 88 18.44 0.17 5.38
C ILE A 88 18.54 1.68 5.10
N LYS A 89 18.08 2.49 6.05
CA LYS A 89 17.95 3.93 5.88
C LYS A 89 19.27 4.57 5.45
N ASN A 90 20.39 4.16 6.04
CA ASN A 90 21.72 4.62 5.67
C ASN A 90 22.03 4.37 4.18
N ILE A 91 21.73 3.17 3.66
CA ILE A 91 21.96 2.81 2.25
C ILE A 91 21.07 3.65 1.34
N VAL A 92 19.79 3.79 1.72
CA VAL A 92 18.82 4.58 0.96
C VAL A 92 19.22 6.06 0.94
N ASP A 93 19.69 6.60 2.06
CA ASP A 93 20.15 7.98 2.20
C ASP A 93 21.39 8.22 1.32
N VAL A 94 22.40 7.34 1.37
CA VAL A 94 23.59 7.44 0.51
C VAL A 94 23.23 7.41 -0.98
N ILE A 95 22.36 6.50 -1.41
CA ILE A 95 21.91 6.42 -2.81
C ILE A 95 21.11 7.67 -3.20
N ARG A 96 20.25 8.16 -2.30
CA ARG A 96 19.45 9.37 -2.54
C ARG A 96 20.36 10.58 -2.73
N ASP A 97 21.26 10.80 -1.79
CA ASP A 97 22.17 11.94 -1.81
C ASP A 97 23.06 11.88 -3.07
N SER A 98 23.47 10.67 -3.48
CA SER A 98 24.21 10.45 -4.73
C SER A 98 23.41 10.85 -5.97
N VAL A 99 22.15 10.44 -6.03
CA VAL A 99 21.24 10.79 -7.12
C VAL A 99 21.01 12.30 -7.16
N GLU A 100 20.77 12.92 -6.02
CA GLU A 100 20.58 14.36 -5.89
C GLU A 100 21.84 15.12 -6.33
N TYR A 101 23.03 14.68 -5.90
CA TYR A 101 24.30 15.31 -6.26
C TYR A 101 24.54 15.34 -7.76
N VAL A 102 24.31 14.21 -8.45
CA VAL A 102 24.45 14.11 -9.91
C VAL A 102 23.44 15.02 -10.60
N ARG A 103 22.20 15.07 -10.12
CA ARG A 103 21.10 15.84 -10.72
C ARG A 103 21.19 17.34 -10.47
N ARG A 104 21.93 17.78 -9.45
CA ARG A 104 22.00 19.17 -9.02
C ARG A 104 22.52 20.13 -10.10
N PHE A 105 23.40 19.66 -10.98
CA PHE A 105 24.02 20.50 -12.01
C PHE A 105 24.11 19.78 -13.36
N ASP A 106 23.82 20.49 -14.45
CA ASP A 106 23.87 19.93 -15.80
C ASP A 106 25.27 19.43 -16.20
N ALA A 107 26.34 20.07 -15.71
CA ALA A 107 27.71 19.61 -15.93
C ALA A 107 27.93 18.19 -15.40
N LYS A 108 27.42 17.89 -14.21
CA LYS A 108 27.50 16.56 -13.59
C LYS A 108 26.66 15.53 -14.35
N LEU A 109 25.47 15.91 -14.80
CA LEU A 109 24.64 15.06 -15.66
C LEU A 109 25.32 14.72 -16.98
N LYS A 110 26.06 15.65 -17.58
CA LYS A 110 26.85 15.39 -18.80
C LYS A 110 27.95 14.37 -18.54
N ILE A 111 28.74 14.55 -17.49
CA ILE A 111 29.80 13.59 -17.10
C ILE A 111 29.20 12.21 -16.82
N PHE A 112 28.11 12.15 -16.08
CA PHE A 112 27.40 10.90 -15.80
C PHE A 112 26.89 10.24 -17.09
N SER A 113 26.29 11.01 -18.02
CA SER A 113 25.81 10.50 -19.31
C SER A 113 26.93 9.98 -20.20
N GLU A 114 28.09 10.63 -20.20
CA GLU A 114 29.28 10.17 -20.93
C GLU A 114 29.78 8.83 -20.40
N ILE A 115 29.84 8.65 -19.08
CA ILE A 115 30.22 7.38 -18.47
C ILE A 115 29.19 6.28 -18.82
N VAL A 116 27.89 6.59 -18.78
CA VAL A 116 26.82 5.67 -19.19
C VAL A 116 27.04 5.21 -20.64
N LYS A 117 27.39 6.13 -21.56
CA LYS A 117 27.72 5.79 -22.95
C LYS A 117 28.97 4.93 -23.07
N GLN A 118 30.03 5.24 -22.32
CA GLN A 118 31.28 4.46 -22.33
C GLN A 118 31.09 3.03 -21.82
N LEU A 119 30.14 2.82 -20.92
CA LEU A 119 29.76 1.50 -20.42
C LEU A 119 28.72 0.78 -21.30
N ASN A 120 28.32 1.37 -22.44
CA ASN A 120 27.27 0.84 -23.33
C ASN A 120 25.94 0.55 -22.61
N LEU A 121 25.60 1.36 -21.60
CA LEU A 121 24.35 1.22 -20.86
C LEU A 121 23.25 2.07 -21.51
N GLN A 122 22.00 1.58 -21.49
CA GLN A 122 20.85 2.37 -21.91
C GLN A 122 20.64 3.53 -20.92
N TYR A 123 20.79 4.77 -21.39
CA TYR A 123 20.53 5.94 -20.56
C TYR A 123 19.06 5.99 -20.12
N LYS A 124 18.88 6.22 -18.83
CA LYS A 124 17.59 6.52 -18.18
C LYS A 124 17.82 7.69 -17.22
N LYS A 125 16.86 8.60 -17.18
CA LYS A 125 16.92 9.75 -16.27
C LYS A 125 16.90 9.25 -14.82
N LEU A 126 17.87 9.68 -14.01
CA LEU A 126 17.84 9.49 -12.56
C LEU A 126 16.58 10.13 -11.97
N VAL A 127 15.99 9.54 -10.93
CA VAL A 127 14.69 9.97 -10.38
C VAL A 127 14.84 10.24 -8.89
N ASP A 128 14.41 11.41 -8.44
CA ASP A 128 14.35 11.76 -7.02
C ASP A 128 13.18 11.02 -6.35
N ASP A 129 13.32 10.72 -5.06
CA ASP A 129 12.23 10.15 -4.29
C ASP A 129 11.47 11.20 -3.47
N CYS A 130 10.31 10.78 -2.98
CA CYS A 130 9.53 11.46 -1.96
C CYS A 130 9.62 10.60 -0.70
N ARG A 131 10.30 11.11 0.33
CA ARG A 131 10.63 10.35 1.56
C ARG A 131 9.42 9.68 2.23
N THR A 132 8.23 10.28 2.10
CA THR A 132 6.99 9.76 2.69
C THR A 132 6.29 8.70 1.83
N ARG A 133 6.68 8.53 0.56
CA ARG A 133 6.07 7.61 -0.41
C ARG A 133 7.06 6.55 -0.86
N TRP A 134 6.97 5.37 -0.26
CA TRP A 134 7.89 4.27 -0.53
C TRP A 134 8.02 3.89 -2.02
N ASN A 135 6.93 3.99 -2.79
CA ASN A 135 6.91 3.72 -4.23
C ASN A 135 7.91 4.58 -5.02
N SER A 136 8.11 5.83 -4.59
CA SER A 136 9.09 6.73 -5.20
C SER A 136 10.51 6.34 -4.82
N THR A 137 10.75 5.94 -3.56
CA THR A 137 12.04 5.41 -3.11
C THR A 137 12.40 4.14 -3.87
N TYR A 138 11.45 3.21 -4.07
CA TYR A 138 11.66 2.03 -4.90
C TYR A 138 12.06 2.40 -6.35
N LYS A 139 11.36 3.35 -6.98
CA LYS A 139 11.70 3.82 -8.34
C LYS A 139 13.11 4.42 -8.39
N MET A 140 13.49 5.23 -7.41
CA MET A 140 14.85 5.78 -7.29
C MET A 140 15.88 4.66 -7.22
N LEU A 141 15.69 3.69 -6.31
CA LEU A 141 16.62 2.57 -6.12
C LEU A 141 16.76 1.73 -7.40
N VAL A 142 15.66 1.35 -8.04
CA VAL A 142 15.67 0.55 -9.28
C VAL A 142 16.40 1.26 -10.42
N VAL A 143 16.25 2.58 -10.53
CA VAL A 143 16.97 3.36 -11.53
C VAL A 143 18.45 3.49 -11.16
N ALA A 144 18.78 3.78 -9.90
CA ALA A 144 20.16 3.90 -9.43
C ALA A 144 20.94 2.59 -9.59
N ILE A 145 20.33 1.44 -9.32
CA ILE A 145 20.95 0.12 -9.49
C ILE A 145 21.37 -0.15 -10.93
N LYS A 146 20.63 0.35 -11.93
CA LYS A 146 21.03 0.22 -13.35
C LYS A 146 22.32 0.95 -13.67
N PHE A 147 22.69 1.93 -12.84
CA PHE A 147 23.91 2.71 -12.95
C PHE A 147 24.91 2.39 -11.84
N LYS A 148 24.80 1.21 -11.22
CA LYS A 148 25.68 0.79 -10.12
C LYS A 148 27.16 0.91 -10.49
N ASP A 149 27.54 0.61 -11.73
CA ASP A 149 28.94 0.68 -12.21
C ASP A 149 29.36 2.08 -12.71
N VAL A 150 28.39 2.99 -12.86
CA VAL A 150 28.62 4.38 -13.24
C VAL A 150 29.07 5.19 -12.03
N PHE A 151 28.46 4.99 -10.85
CA PHE A 151 28.76 5.78 -9.66
C PHE A 151 30.25 5.78 -9.25
N PRO A 152 30.97 4.64 -9.24
CA PRO A 152 32.40 4.65 -8.94
C PRO A 152 33.23 5.44 -9.96
N ARG A 153 32.94 5.27 -11.25
CA ARG A 153 33.63 6.01 -12.33
C ARG A 153 33.31 7.49 -12.35
N PHE A 154 32.12 7.85 -11.86
CA PHE A 154 31.74 9.24 -11.65
C PHE A 154 32.55 9.84 -10.49
N ALA A 155 32.77 9.08 -9.41
CA ALA A 155 33.65 9.48 -8.31
C ALA A 155 35.09 9.74 -8.78
N ASP A 156 35.62 8.90 -9.68
CA ASP A 156 36.95 9.11 -10.26
C ASP A 156 37.09 10.44 -11.04
N ARG A 157 35.98 11.03 -11.49
CA ARG A 157 35.94 12.27 -12.30
C ARG A 157 35.46 13.50 -11.52
N GLU A 158 34.92 13.31 -10.32
CA GLU A 158 34.30 14.36 -9.52
C GLU A 158 34.94 14.42 -8.12
N PRO A 159 35.96 15.27 -7.93
CA PRO A 159 36.75 15.33 -6.70
C PRO A 159 35.96 15.62 -5.41
N HIS A 160 34.76 16.18 -5.51
CA HIS A 160 33.90 16.53 -4.37
C HIS A 160 32.73 15.54 -4.16
N TYR A 161 32.81 14.35 -4.76
CA TYR A 161 31.78 13.32 -4.65
C TYR A 161 32.12 12.27 -3.58
N ASP A 162 31.96 12.65 -2.31
CA ASP A 162 32.32 11.80 -1.15
C ASP A 162 31.22 10.79 -0.75
N ILE A 163 30.07 10.84 -1.41
CA ILE A 163 28.86 10.09 -1.04
C ILE A 163 28.63 8.87 -1.95
N CYS A 164 29.66 8.37 -2.64
CA CYS A 164 29.53 7.23 -3.55
C CYS A 164 29.04 5.98 -2.82
N PRO A 165 27.96 5.30 -3.29
CA PRO A 165 27.51 4.05 -2.70
C PRO A 165 28.57 2.95 -2.84
N SER A 166 28.88 2.25 -1.75
CA SER A 166 29.87 1.17 -1.77
C SER A 166 29.42 -0.02 -2.63
N ALA A 167 30.32 -0.94 -2.96
CA ALA A 167 29.94 -2.18 -3.64
C ALA A 167 28.95 -3.02 -2.83
N GLU A 168 29.10 -3.01 -1.51
CA GLU A 168 28.19 -3.70 -0.59
C GLU A 168 26.80 -3.02 -0.57
N ASP A 169 26.75 -1.69 -0.51
CA ASP A 169 25.49 -0.92 -0.54
C ASP A 169 24.70 -1.19 -1.81
N ARG A 170 25.38 -1.19 -2.96
CA ARG A 170 24.78 -1.50 -4.27
C ARG A 170 24.21 -2.92 -4.29
N THR A 171 24.95 -3.90 -3.79
CA THR A 171 24.51 -5.30 -3.69
C THR A 171 23.32 -5.48 -2.73
N LYS A 172 23.33 -4.77 -1.59
CA LYS A 172 22.22 -4.78 -0.63
C LYS A 172 20.97 -4.12 -1.23
N ALA A 173 21.12 -3.00 -1.92
CA ALA A 173 20.02 -2.31 -2.59
C ALA A 173 19.36 -3.17 -3.68
N GLU A 174 20.15 -3.92 -4.46
CA GLU A 174 19.65 -4.91 -5.44
C GLU A 174 18.74 -5.95 -4.79
N LYS A 175 19.22 -6.57 -3.70
CA LYS A 175 18.46 -7.58 -2.96
C LYS A 175 17.19 -7.00 -2.36
N VAL A 176 17.23 -5.78 -1.83
CA VAL A 176 16.04 -5.06 -1.33
C VAL A 176 15.04 -4.84 -2.47
N CYS A 177 15.49 -4.37 -3.63
CA CYS A 177 14.60 -4.12 -4.77
C CYS A 177 13.88 -5.39 -5.22
N SER A 178 14.53 -6.56 -5.16
CA SER A 178 13.88 -7.85 -5.46
C SER A 178 12.72 -8.18 -4.52
N VAL A 179 12.77 -7.72 -3.25
CA VAL A 179 11.67 -7.89 -2.29
C VAL A 179 10.57 -6.88 -2.56
N LEU A 180 10.95 -5.62 -2.77
CA LEU A 180 10.01 -4.51 -2.94
C LEU A 180 9.25 -4.53 -4.27
N GLU A 181 9.78 -5.22 -5.30
CA GLU A 181 9.13 -5.36 -6.60
C GLU A 181 7.72 -5.97 -6.50
N LEU A 182 7.53 -6.97 -5.63
CA LEU A 182 6.20 -7.54 -5.43
C LEU A 182 5.24 -6.56 -4.76
N PHE A 183 5.73 -5.81 -3.76
CA PHE A 183 4.93 -4.75 -3.13
C PHE A 183 4.54 -3.67 -4.14
N TRP A 184 5.42 -3.40 -5.10
CA TRP A 184 5.23 -2.32 -6.08
C TRP A 184 4.15 -2.75 -7.05
N THR A 185 4.26 -3.98 -7.54
CA THR A 185 3.26 -4.63 -8.38
C THR A 185 1.91 -4.69 -7.67
N ALA A 186 1.87 -5.21 -6.44
CA ALA A 186 0.65 -5.30 -5.64
C ALA A 186 0.00 -3.93 -5.45
N THR A 187 0.80 -2.91 -5.11
CA THR A 187 0.30 -1.54 -4.92
C THR A 187 -0.28 -0.96 -6.21
N HIS A 188 0.37 -1.15 -7.35
CA HIS A 188 -0.15 -0.66 -8.66
C HIS A 188 -1.45 -1.37 -9.04
N ILE A 189 -1.57 -2.67 -8.75
CA ILE A 189 -2.81 -3.43 -8.99
C ILE A 189 -3.94 -2.91 -8.11
N VAL A 190 -3.72 -2.76 -6.81
CA VAL A 190 -4.81 -2.35 -5.89
C VAL A 190 -5.11 -0.85 -5.93
N SER A 191 -4.24 -0.03 -6.51
CA SER A 191 -4.46 1.41 -6.71
C SER A 191 -5.05 1.77 -8.09
N GLY A 192 -5.39 0.77 -8.92
CA GLY A 192 -5.97 1.01 -10.24
C GLY A 192 -7.31 1.75 -10.17
N SER A 193 -7.59 2.59 -11.17
CA SER A 193 -8.86 3.31 -11.30
C SER A 193 -9.74 2.83 -12.45
N ASP A 194 -9.17 2.08 -13.39
CA ASP A 194 -9.83 1.70 -14.65
C ASP A 194 -10.50 0.32 -14.58
N TYR A 195 -10.46 -0.31 -13.40
CA TYR A 195 -11.03 -1.63 -13.14
C TYR A 195 -11.36 -1.79 -11.64
N PRO A 196 -12.27 -2.72 -11.27
CA PRO A 196 -12.51 -3.06 -9.87
C PRO A 196 -11.26 -3.63 -9.19
N THR A 197 -10.86 -3.05 -8.05
CA THR A 197 -9.66 -3.46 -7.32
C THR A 197 -9.95 -4.26 -6.06
N SER A 198 -11.13 -4.10 -5.45
CA SER A 198 -11.48 -4.73 -4.16
C SER A 198 -11.44 -6.26 -4.20
N ASN A 199 -11.87 -6.87 -5.32
CA ASN A 199 -11.83 -8.32 -5.52
C ASN A 199 -10.40 -8.86 -5.67
N LEU A 200 -9.45 -8.04 -6.12
CA LEU A 200 -8.04 -8.43 -6.33
C LEU A 200 -7.22 -8.35 -5.05
N PHE A 201 -7.68 -7.58 -4.06
CA PHE A 201 -6.92 -7.28 -2.85
C PHE A 201 -6.44 -8.52 -2.09
N LEU A 202 -7.32 -9.49 -1.81
CA LEU A 202 -6.93 -10.68 -1.03
C LEU A 202 -5.82 -11.47 -1.73
N ASN A 203 -5.87 -11.53 -3.06
CA ASN A 203 -4.84 -12.19 -3.84
C ASN A 203 -3.48 -11.49 -3.68
N GLU A 204 -3.45 -10.17 -3.87
CA GLU A 204 -2.21 -9.39 -3.77
C GLU A 204 -1.60 -9.41 -2.36
N VAL A 205 -2.45 -9.33 -1.32
CA VAL A 205 -2.03 -9.46 0.07
C VAL A 205 -1.46 -10.85 0.36
N SER A 206 -2.09 -11.90 -0.17
CA SER A 206 -1.59 -13.27 0.00
C SER A 206 -0.23 -13.47 -0.69
N ARG A 207 -0.06 -12.94 -1.91
CA ARG A 207 1.23 -12.96 -2.62
C ARG A 207 2.32 -12.29 -1.80
N VAL A 208 2.03 -11.11 -1.22
CA VAL A 208 2.95 -10.41 -0.32
C VAL A 208 3.31 -11.27 0.89
N LYS A 209 2.33 -11.90 1.56
CA LYS A 209 2.60 -12.76 2.73
C LYS A 209 3.49 -13.95 2.37
N VAL A 210 3.19 -14.64 1.27
CA VAL A 210 3.99 -15.77 0.80
C VAL A 210 5.44 -15.36 0.52
N LEU A 211 5.64 -14.18 -0.08
CA LEU A 211 7.00 -13.64 -0.27
C LEU A 211 7.69 -13.39 1.07
N LEU A 212 7.04 -12.71 2.00
CA LEU A 212 7.64 -12.39 3.29
C LEU A 212 8.01 -13.66 4.08
N ASP A 213 7.14 -14.66 4.07
CA ASP A 213 7.40 -15.96 4.73
C ASP A 213 8.58 -16.68 4.10
N LYS A 214 8.62 -16.75 2.76
CA LYS A 214 9.75 -17.32 2.02
C LYS A 214 11.05 -16.59 2.35
N LYS A 215 11.04 -15.26 2.36
CA LYS A 215 12.22 -14.43 2.63
C LYS A 215 12.70 -14.51 4.09
N THR A 216 11.83 -14.90 5.02
CA THR A 216 12.21 -15.10 6.43
C THR A 216 13.09 -16.35 6.60
N LEU A 217 12.96 -17.33 5.70
CA LEU A 217 13.72 -18.58 5.71
C LEU A 217 15.04 -18.50 4.91
N GLU A 218 15.32 -17.37 4.26
CA GLU A 218 16.55 -17.21 3.47
C GLU A 218 17.80 -17.03 4.36
N HIS A 219 18.95 -17.50 3.88
CA HIS A 219 20.24 -17.40 4.58
C HIS A 219 20.74 -15.96 4.75
N ASN A 220 20.21 -15.02 3.97
CA ASN A 220 20.67 -13.63 4.01
C ASN A 220 20.09 -12.89 5.23
N ILE A 221 20.90 -12.79 6.29
CA ILE A 221 20.55 -12.15 7.57
C ILE A 221 20.03 -10.72 7.35
N PHE A 222 20.66 -9.94 6.47
CA PHE A 222 20.25 -8.56 6.20
C PHE A 222 18.82 -8.47 5.62
N ILE A 223 18.46 -9.35 4.68
CA ILE A 223 17.10 -9.39 4.13
C ILE A 223 16.12 -9.93 5.16
N ARG A 224 16.52 -10.95 5.93
CA ARG A 224 15.69 -11.53 6.98
C ARG A 224 15.31 -10.49 8.04
N ASP A 225 16.24 -9.65 8.48
CA ASP A 225 15.97 -8.61 9.48
C ASP A 225 15.02 -7.53 8.98
N MET A 226 15.12 -7.15 7.70
CA MET A 226 14.18 -6.23 7.05
C MET A 226 12.79 -6.86 6.96
N VAL A 227 12.72 -8.09 6.48
CA VAL A 227 11.47 -8.82 6.26
C VAL A 227 10.78 -9.16 7.58
N ALA A 228 11.52 -9.48 8.63
CA ALA A 228 10.96 -9.72 9.97
C ALA A 228 10.19 -8.49 10.48
N ARG A 229 10.74 -7.27 10.29
CA ARG A 229 10.03 -6.02 10.63
C ARG A 229 8.77 -5.83 9.78
N MET A 230 8.88 -6.07 8.47
CA MET A 230 7.74 -6.01 7.56
C MET A 230 6.64 -7.00 7.94
N ASN A 231 7.00 -8.22 8.36
CA ASN A 231 6.05 -9.24 8.84
C ASN A 231 5.32 -8.80 10.11
N VAL A 232 6.03 -8.25 11.10
CA VAL A 232 5.39 -7.74 12.33
C VAL A 232 4.35 -6.65 12.00
N LYS A 233 4.67 -5.74 11.06
CA LYS A 233 3.69 -4.75 10.59
C LYS A 233 2.56 -5.37 9.79
N PHE A 234 2.86 -6.35 8.94
CA PHE A 234 1.85 -7.08 8.21
C PHE A 234 0.85 -7.71 9.19
N ASP A 235 1.31 -8.49 10.16
CA ASP A 235 0.45 -9.15 11.15
C ASP A 235 -0.33 -8.16 12.02
N LYS A 236 0.23 -6.98 12.32
CA LYS A 236 -0.50 -5.91 13.03
C LYS A 236 -1.75 -5.45 12.27
N TYR A 237 -1.63 -5.19 10.97
CA TYR A 237 -2.72 -4.62 10.18
C TYR A 237 -3.62 -5.66 9.52
N TRP A 238 -3.07 -6.86 9.37
CA TRP A 238 -3.70 -7.99 8.72
C TRP A 238 -3.81 -9.20 9.68
N GLY A 239 -3.82 -8.98 10.99
CA GLY A 239 -4.13 -10.04 11.96
C GLY A 239 -5.63 -10.36 11.95
N GLU A 240 -6.47 -9.35 11.72
CA GLU A 240 -7.93 -9.50 11.64
C GLU A 240 -8.42 -9.48 10.18
N THR A 241 -9.51 -10.19 9.88
CA THR A 241 -10.06 -10.27 8.52
C THR A 241 -10.63 -8.92 8.13
N ASN A 242 -10.20 -8.35 7.00
CA ASN A 242 -10.95 -7.27 6.38
C ASN A 242 -12.19 -7.88 5.70
N LEU A 243 -13.27 -8.00 6.46
CA LEU A 243 -14.49 -8.72 6.10
C LEU A 243 -15.04 -8.28 4.73
N LEU A 244 -15.05 -6.98 4.45
CA LEU A 244 -15.52 -6.47 3.15
C LEU A 244 -14.64 -6.94 2.01
N MET A 245 -13.31 -6.97 2.19
CA MET A 245 -12.40 -7.43 1.15
C MET A 245 -12.53 -8.94 0.92
N SER A 246 -12.81 -9.72 1.97
CA SER A 246 -13.14 -11.14 1.84
C SER A 246 -14.43 -11.36 1.06
N ILE A 247 -15.47 -10.57 1.33
CA ILE A 247 -16.72 -10.58 0.56
C ILE A 247 -16.44 -10.23 -0.90
N ALA A 248 -15.67 -9.16 -1.16
CA ALA A 248 -15.34 -8.74 -2.52
C ALA A 248 -14.59 -9.82 -3.31
N ALA A 249 -13.70 -10.58 -2.67
CA ALA A 249 -13.01 -11.71 -3.29
C ALA A 249 -13.96 -12.89 -3.60
N VAL A 250 -14.93 -13.17 -2.72
CA VAL A 250 -15.94 -14.22 -2.96
C VAL A 250 -16.90 -13.84 -4.08
N LEU A 251 -17.21 -12.56 -4.25
CA LEU A 251 -18.03 -12.06 -5.35
C LEU A 251 -17.32 -12.14 -6.71
N ASP A 252 -16.02 -12.45 -6.74
CA ASP A 252 -15.33 -12.76 -7.98
C ASP A 252 -15.68 -14.17 -8.45
N LEU A 253 -16.48 -14.26 -9.52
CA LEU A 253 -16.97 -15.52 -10.08
C LEU A 253 -15.84 -16.51 -10.45
N ARG A 254 -14.61 -16.03 -10.65
CA ARG A 254 -13.45 -16.88 -10.96
C ARG A 254 -12.99 -17.72 -9.78
N TYR A 255 -13.20 -17.23 -8.55
CA TYR A 255 -12.64 -17.83 -7.35
C TYR A 255 -13.72 -18.25 -6.34
N MET A 256 -14.83 -17.50 -6.25
CA MET A 256 -15.92 -17.76 -5.30
C MET A 256 -15.39 -18.06 -3.88
N LEU A 257 -15.96 -19.05 -3.19
CA LEU A 257 -15.51 -19.45 -1.85
C LEU A 257 -14.11 -20.08 -1.83
N ARG A 258 -13.62 -20.62 -2.96
CA ARG A 258 -12.27 -21.21 -3.06
C ARG A 258 -11.18 -20.17 -2.80
N ALA A 259 -11.46 -18.89 -3.03
CA ALA A 259 -10.59 -17.80 -2.61
C ALA A 259 -10.26 -17.93 -1.12
N LEU A 260 -11.29 -18.05 -0.27
CA LEU A 260 -11.10 -18.09 1.18
C LEU A 260 -10.39 -19.37 1.63
N GLU A 261 -10.76 -20.51 1.04
CA GLU A 261 -10.11 -21.81 1.30
C GLU A 261 -8.60 -21.78 0.99
N PHE A 262 -8.21 -21.00 -0.02
CA PHE A 262 -6.79 -20.82 -0.34
C PHE A 262 -6.13 -19.79 0.57
N TYR A 263 -6.76 -18.63 0.82
CA TYR A 263 -6.10 -17.52 1.50
C TYR A 263 -6.08 -17.65 3.04
N PHE A 264 -7.14 -18.17 3.65
CA PHE A 264 -7.30 -18.18 5.10
C PHE A 264 -6.34 -19.13 5.83
N PRO A 265 -6.00 -20.33 5.32
CA PRO A 265 -5.00 -21.19 5.95
C PRO A 265 -3.59 -20.59 6.05
N ARG A 266 -3.28 -19.57 5.24
CA ARG A 266 -1.99 -18.86 5.29
C ARG A 266 -1.96 -17.74 6.34
N ARG A 267 -3.11 -17.45 6.95
CA ARG A 267 -3.32 -16.28 7.80
C ARG A 267 -3.82 -16.67 9.20
N TYR A 268 -4.67 -17.68 9.28
CA TYR A 268 -5.26 -18.18 10.52
C TYR A 268 -4.67 -19.53 10.89
N SER A 269 -4.66 -19.84 12.19
CA SER A 269 -4.47 -21.22 12.64
C SER A 269 -5.56 -22.12 12.04
N SER A 270 -5.26 -23.40 11.83
CA SER A 270 -6.19 -24.38 11.27
C SER A 270 -7.57 -24.35 11.93
N GLU A 271 -7.60 -24.26 13.26
CA GLU A 271 -8.81 -24.19 14.08
C GLU A 271 -9.69 -22.95 13.80
N ASN A 272 -9.10 -21.86 13.31
CA ASN A 272 -9.79 -20.60 13.06
C ASN A 272 -10.21 -20.41 11.60
N VAL A 273 -9.68 -21.20 10.65
CA VAL A 273 -9.99 -21.06 9.22
C VAL A 273 -11.48 -21.23 8.96
N GLU A 274 -12.06 -22.34 9.40
CA GLU A 274 -13.48 -22.64 9.18
C GLU A 274 -14.39 -21.58 9.81
N ARG A 275 -14.05 -21.13 11.02
CA ARG A 275 -14.76 -20.05 11.71
C ARG A 275 -14.76 -18.75 10.90
N GLN A 276 -13.62 -18.37 10.33
CA GLN A 276 -13.52 -17.15 9.52
C GLN A 276 -14.29 -17.28 8.19
N ILE A 277 -14.23 -18.43 7.53
CA ILE A 277 -15.02 -18.70 6.31
C ILE A 277 -16.51 -18.57 6.61
N ALA A 278 -16.97 -19.17 7.72
CA ALA A 278 -18.37 -19.10 8.15
C ALA A 278 -18.83 -17.66 8.43
N ILE A 279 -17.97 -16.82 9.03
CA ILE A 279 -18.27 -15.39 9.24
C ILE A 279 -18.48 -14.66 7.91
N VAL A 280 -17.62 -14.90 6.92
CA VAL A 280 -17.74 -14.28 5.58
C VAL A 280 -19.03 -14.74 4.89
N GLN A 281 -19.30 -16.05 4.89
CA GLN A 281 -20.51 -16.62 4.32
C GLN A 281 -21.78 -16.06 4.97
N LYS A 282 -21.83 -16.05 6.31
CA LYS A 282 -22.97 -15.51 7.05
C LYS A 282 -23.21 -14.04 6.69
N THR A 283 -22.15 -13.24 6.66
CA THR A 283 -22.26 -11.81 6.30
C THR A 283 -22.72 -11.62 4.86
N LEU A 284 -22.25 -12.46 3.92
CA LEU A 284 -22.70 -12.43 2.53
C LEU A 284 -24.21 -12.73 2.41
N PHE A 285 -24.70 -13.73 3.14
CA PHE A 285 -26.14 -14.04 3.17
C PHE A 285 -26.96 -12.92 3.83
N GLU A 286 -26.50 -12.36 4.94
CA GLU A 286 -27.15 -11.21 5.58
C GLU A 286 -27.26 -10.03 4.60
N LEU A 287 -26.18 -9.69 3.89
CA LEU A 287 -26.19 -8.66 2.85
C LEU A 287 -27.24 -8.93 1.77
N TYR A 288 -27.29 -10.18 1.28
CA TYR A 288 -28.26 -10.59 0.27
C TYR A 288 -29.70 -10.42 0.77
N PHE A 289 -30.02 -10.92 1.96
CA PHE A 289 -31.37 -10.83 2.52
C PHE A 289 -31.79 -9.39 2.79
N GLU A 290 -30.90 -8.55 3.35
CA GLU A 290 -31.19 -7.13 3.54
C GLU A 290 -31.41 -6.41 2.21
N TYR A 291 -30.64 -6.75 1.16
CA TYR A 291 -30.81 -6.17 -0.17
C TYR A 291 -32.15 -6.56 -0.81
N VAL A 292 -32.53 -7.84 -0.72
CA VAL A 292 -33.82 -8.34 -1.23
C VAL A 292 -34.98 -7.67 -0.50
N ALA A 293 -34.91 -7.55 0.83
CA ALA A 293 -35.95 -6.89 1.62
C ALA A 293 -36.18 -5.44 1.17
N ILE A 294 -35.12 -4.67 0.93
CA ILE A 294 -35.23 -3.28 0.45
C ILE A 294 -35.79 -3.22 -0.97
N SER A 295 -35.40 -4.16 -1.84
CA SER A 295 -35.88 -4.21 -3.23
C SER A 295 -37.37 -4.53 -3.30
N ASN A 296 -37.87 -5.41 -2.44
CA ASN A 296 -39.28 -5.78 -2.36
C ASN A 296 -40.17 -4.68 -1.72
N ILE A 297 -39.59 -3.71 -1.00
CA ILE A 297 -40.33 -2.57 -0.43
C ILE A 297 -40.53 -1.44 -1.46
N LYS A 298 -39.74 -1.45 -2.56
CA LYS A 298 -39.74 -0.39 -3.58
C LYS A 298 -40.44 -0.78 -4.90
N GLY A 299 -40.82 -2.03 -5.07
CA GLY A 299 -41.63 -2.52 -6.19
C GLY A 299 -43.10 -2.57 -5.81
#